data_AF-A0A5S3YC18-F1
#
_entry.id   AF-A0A5S3YC18-F1
#
_cell.length_a   1.000
_cell.length_b   1.000
_cell.length_c   1.000
_cell.angle_alpha   90.00
_cell.angle_beta   90.00
_cell.angle_gamma   90.00
#
_symmetry.space_group_name_H-M   'P 1'
#
loop_
_entity.id
_entity.type
_entity.pdbx_description
1 polymer ?
#
loop_
_entity_poly.entity_id
_entity_poly.type
_entity_poly.pdbx_seq_one_letter_code
_entity_poly.pdbx_strand_id
1 'polypeptide(L)'
;TLNNQRSGTMHGLLGHFDGNVDNDLVDAQGTPLKDKSNFNELYDSYGNSWRVNGENTLFDYFNDETLESFVDLNYPRTLMTPARLMAQIGQIEYQRIKLLCEQYV
;
A
#
# COMPACT_ATOMS: atom_id res chain seq x y z
N THR A 1 7.08 6.04 -16.04
CA THR A 1 5.91 6.63 -16.72
C THR A 1 5.39 5.65 -17.74
N LEU A 2 4.06 5.50 -17.84
CA LEU A 2 3.41 4.65 -18.85
C LEU A 2 3.05 5.51 -20.06
N ASN A 3 2.98 4.87 -21.24
CA ASN A 3 2.43 5.49 -22.43
C ASN A 3 0.90 5.57 -22.30
N ASN A 4 0.29 6.70 -22.69
CA ASN A 4 -1.17 6.92 -22.67
C ASN A 4 -1.99 5.86 -23.43
N GLN A 5 -1.39 5.12 -24.36
CA GLN A 5 -2.03 3.97 -25.02
C GLN A 5 -2.41 2.83 -24.06
N ARG A 6 -1.89 2.83 -22.82
CA ARG A 6 -2.23 1.85 -21.77
C ARG A 6 -3.38 2.32 -20.86
N SER A 7 -3.99 3.46 -21.19
CA SER A 7 -5.05 4.03 -20.35
C SER A 7 -6.24 3.09 -20.25
N GLY A 8 -6.66 2.77 -19.02
CA GLY A 8 -7.74 1.83 -18.74
C GLY A 8 -7.43 0.37 -19.01
N THR A 9 -6.19 0.02 -19.40
CA THR A 9 -5.79 -1.38 -19.67
C THR A 9 -5.00 -2.00 -18.52
N MET A 10 -4.64 -1.20 -17.51
CA MET A 10 -3.89 -1.63 -16.35
C MET A 10 -4.85 -1.82 -15.17
N HIS A 11 -4.44 -2.60 -14.20
CA HIS A 11 -5.08 -2.70 -12.89
C HIS A 11 -4.03 -3.14 -11.87
N GLY A 12 -4.23 -2.77 -10.61
CA GLY A 12 -3.31 -3.08 -9.52
C GLY A 12 -3.38 -2.04 -8.42
N LEU A 13 -2.34 -2.00 -7.59
CA LEU A 13 -2.24 -1.05 -6.46
C LEU A 13 -2.30 0.44 -6.86
N LEU A 14 -2.09 0.75 -8.14
CA LEU A 14 -2.12 2.11 -8.69
C LEU A 14 -3.34 2.38 -9.58
N GLY A 15 -4.36 1.53 -9.49
CA GLY A 15 -5.62 1.69 -10.23
C GLY A 15 -5.53 1.40 -11.72
N HIS A 16 -6.41 2.05 -12.49
CA HIS A 16 -6.66 1.70 -13.90
C HIS A 16 -5.90 2.55 -14.92
N PHE A 17 -5.24 3.62 -14.47
CA PHE A 17 -4.58 4.60 -15.35
C PHE A 17 -5.55 5.19 -16.40
N ASP A 18 -6.82 5.38 -16.05
CA ASP A 18 -7.88 5.90 -16.93
C ASP A 18 -8.18 7.40 -16.72
N GLY A 19 -7.51 8.03 -15.74
CA GLY A 19 -7.73 9.43 -15.37
C GLY A 19 -8.88 9.63 -14.37
N ASN A 20 -9.49 8.56 -13.86
CA ASN A 20 -10.55 8.61 -12.88
C ASN A 20 -10.10 8.09 -11.50
N VAL A 21 -9.73 9.00 -10.60
CA VAL A 21 -9.26 8.62 -9.25
C VAL A 21 -10.32 7.91 -8.39
N ASP A 22 -11.61 8.03 -8.73
CA ASP A 22 -12.68 7.46 -7.93
C ASP A 22 -12.72 5.94 -7.99
N ASN A 23 -12.21 5.33 -9.08
CA ASN A 23 -12.22 3.88 -9.33
C ASN A 23 -10.82 3.22 -9.20
N ASP A 24 -9.82 3.92 -8.65
CA ASP A 24 -8.46 3.37 -8.54
C ASP A 24 -8.30 2.36 -7.39
N LEU A 25 -9.11 2.49 -6.33
CA LEU A 25 -9.10 1.59 -5.18
C LEU A 25 -10.13 0.48 -5.35
N VAL A 26 -9.84 -0.42 -6.28
CA VAL A 26 -10.61 -1.63 -6.58
C VAL A 26 -9.73 -2.86 -6.33
N ASP A 27 -10.24 -3.86 -5.62
CA ASP A 27 -9.50 -5.09 -5.32
C ASP A 27 -9.26 -5.93 -6.60
N ALA A 28 -8.44 -6.98 -6.48
CA ALA A 28 -8.10 -7.84 -7.62
C ALA A 28 -9.31 -8.61 -8.22
N GLN A 29 -10.45 -8.61 -7.55
CA GLN A 29 -11.70 -9.24 -7.99
C GLN A 29 -12.69 -8.22 -8.59
N GLY A 30 -12.33 -6.93 -8.65
CA GLY A 30 -13.18 -5.89 -9.21
C GLY A 30 -14.12 -5.24 -8.19
N THR A 31 -13.92 -5.46 -6.89
CA THR A 31 -14.74 -4.86 -5.83
C THR A 31 -14.15 -3.52 -5.39
N PRO A 32 -14.91 -2.41 -5.44
CA PRO A 32 -14.45 -1.13 -4.90
C PRO A 32 -14.31 -1.16 -3.38
N LEU A 33 -13.28 -0.46 -2.89
CA LEU A 33 -13.13 -0.17 -1.47
C LEU A 33 -14.28 0.72 -0.98
N LYS A 34 -14.91 0.36 0.13
CA LYS A 34 -16.04 1.08 0.74
C LYS A 34 -15.57 2.31 1.49
N ASP A 35 -14.54 2.17 2.33
CA ASP A 35 -13.97 3.26 3.11
C ASP A 35 -12.46 3.38 2.89
N LYS A 36 -12.05 4.39 2.12
CA LYS A 36 -10.65 4.70 1.81
C LYS A 36 -9.84 5.10 3.05
N SER A 37 -10.49 5.46 4.16
CA SER A 37 -9.86 5.83 5.42
C SER A 37 -9.73 4.65 6.41
N ASN A 38 -10.38 3.53 6.13
CA ASN A 38 -10.33 2.35 6.98
C ASN A 38 -9.02 1.58 6.75
N PHE A 39 -8.15 1.60 7.75
CA PHE A 39 -6.84 0.95 7.71
C PHE A 39 -6.93 -0.55 7.38
N ASN A 40 -7.83 -1.29 8.02
CA ASN A 40 -7.95 -2.73 7.80
C ASN A 40 -8.53 -3.02 6.41
N GLU A 41 -9.46 -2.20 5.93
CA GLU A 41 -9.98 -2.36 4.58
C GLU A 41 -8.88 -2.16 3.54
N LEU A 42 -8.04 -1.13 3.73
CA LEU A 42 -6.95 -0.82 2.82
C LEU A 42 -5.82 -1.87 2.85
N TYR A 43 -5.40 -2.33 4.03
CA TYR A 43 -4.22 -3.20 4.15
C TYR A 43 -4.55 -4.69 4.26
N ASP A 44 -5.64 -5.08 4.92
CA ASP A 44 -5.99 -6.49 5.14
C ASP A 44 -6.91 -7.06 4.04
N SER A 45 -7.72 -6.22 3.39
CA SER A 45 -8.59 -6.64 2.29
C SER A 45 -8.01 -6.25 0.94
N TYR A 46 -7.93 -4.95 0.64
CA TYR A 46 -7.44 -4.45 -0.64
C TYR A 46 -5.97 -4.81 -0.90
N GLY A 47 -5.08 -4.51 0.04
CA GLY A 47 -3.65 -4.82 -0.09
C GLY A 47 -3.39 -6.31 -0.28
N ASN A 48 -4.06 -7.17 0.51
CA ASN A 48 -3.93 -8.62 0.38
C ASN A 48 -4.48 -9.16 -0.94
N SER A 49 -5.53 -8.57 -1.52
CA SER A 49 -6.06 -8.99 -2.82
C SER A 49 -5.03 -8.88 -3.95
N TRP A 50 -4.10 -7.92 -3.84
CA TRP A 50 -3.06 -7.65 -4.84
C TRP A 50 -1.71 -8.32 -4.54
N ARG A 51 -1.59 -9.06 -3.43
CA ARG A 51 -0.35 -9.78 -3.12
C ARG A 51 -0.17 -10.93 -4.11
N VAL A 52 1.07 -11.09 -4.56
CA VAL A 52 1.46 -12.31 -5.28
C VAL A 52 1.40 -13.51 -4.33
N ASN A 53 1.15 -14.68 -4.89
CA ASN A 53 1.16 -15.98 -4.24
C ASN A 53 2.16 -16.91 -4.94
N GLY A 54 2.31 -18.14 -4.45
CA GLY A 54 3.23 -19.11 -5.04
C GLY A 54 2.94 -19.45 -6.51
N GLU A 55 1.72 -19.22 -7.00
CA GLU A 55 1.32 -19.54 -8.38
C GLU A 55 1.63 -18.42 -9.38
N ASN A 56 1.68 -17.16 -8.93
CA ASN A 56 1.83 -15.99 -9.79
C ASN A 56 3.07 -15.12 -9.51
N THR A 57 3.90 -15.52 -8.55
CA THR A 57 5.21 -14.91 -8.31
C THR A 57 6.13 -15.10 -9.51
N LEU A 58 6.93 -14.08 -9.82
CA LEU A 58 7.95 -14.11 -10.87
C LEU A 58 9.37 -14.30 -10.31
N PHE A 59 9.49 -14.48 -8.98
CA PHE A 59 10.78 -14.65 -8.32
C PHE A 59 11.16 -16.12 -8.24
N ASP A 60 12.43 -16.40 -8.50
CA ASP A 60 13.06 -17.67 -8.12
C ASP A 60 13.43 -17.62 -6.64
N TYR A 61 13.23 -18.73 -5.93
CA TYR A 61 13.58 -18.88 -4.52
C TYR A 61 14.75 -19.88 -4.37
N PHE A 62 15.75 -19.54 -3.56
CA PHE A 62 16.88 -20.43 -3.31
C PHE A 62 16.55 -21.42 -2.19
N ASN A 63 17.03 -22.66 -2.29
CA ASN A 63 16.96 -23.67 -1.23
C ASN A 63 15.63 -23.64 -0.42
N ASP A 64 15.71 -23.46 0.90
CA ASP A 64 14.58 -23.48 1.83
C ASP A 64 13.81 -22.14 1.88
N GLU A 65 14.04 -21.23 0.93
CA GLU A 65 13.27 -20.00 0.81
C GLU A 65 11.94 -20.25 0.10
N THR A 66 10.92 -19.54 0.55
CA THR A 66 9.62 -19.48 -0.10
C THR A 66 9.16 -18.03 -0.19
N LEU A 67 8.00 -17.79 -0.81
CA LEU A 67 7.38 -16.46 -0.79
C LEU A 67 7.22 -15.93 0.65
N GLU A 68 6.85 -16.80 1.58
CA GLU A 68 6.64 -16.49 2.99
C GLU A 68 7.92 -16.03 3.68
N SER A 69 9.11 -16.35 3.16
CA SER A 69 10.39 -15.83 3.66
C SER A 69 10.52 -14.31 3.48
N PHE A 70 9.77 -13.72 2.52
CA PHE A 70 9.89 -12.31 2.13
C PHE A 70 8.60 -11.50 2.37
N VAL A 71 7.52 -12.15 2.80
CA VAL A 71 6.21 -11.51 3.00
C VAL A 71 5.84 -11.54 4.47
N ASP A 72 5.74 -10.35 5.08
CA ASP A 72 5.04 -10.16 6.36
C ASP A 72 3.58 -9.79 6.09
N LEU A 73 2.68 -10.75 6.19
CA LEU A 73 1.24 -10.53 6.01
C LEU A 73 0.64 -9.61 7.08
N ASN A 74 1.32 -9.45 8.21
CA ASN A 74 0.90 -8.50 9.22
C ASN A 74 1.46 -7.10 8.96
N TYR A 75 2.24 -6.86 7.89
CA TYR A 75 2.70 -5.50 7.61
C TYR A 75 1.72 -4.75 6.70
N PRO A 76 1.36 -3.48 7.03
CA PRO A 76 1.70 -2.76 8.26
C PRO A 76 0.89 -3.27 9.47
N ARG A 77 1.56 -3.49 10.60
CA ARG A 77 0.95 -4.17 11.78
C ARG A 77 -0.19 -3.42 12.41
N THR A 78 -0.18 -2.10 12.29
CA THR A 78 -1.07 -1.20 13.01
C THR A 78 -0.99 0.19 12.39
N LEU A 79 -2.09 0.95 12.44
CA LEU A 79 -2.14 2.33 11.96
C LEU A 79 -1.11 3.21 12.68
N MET A 80 -0.21 3.84 11.92
CA MET A 80 0.66 4.88 12.45
C MET A 80 -0.15 6.15 12.70
N THR A 81 -0.23 6.57 13.96
CA THR A 81 -0.91 7.82 14.36
C THR A 81 0.12 8.86 14.81
N PRO A 82 -0.21 10.16 14.81
CA PRO A 82 0.65 11.19 15.37
C PRO A 82 1.13 10.87 16.80
N ALA A 83 0.24 10.36 17.66
CA ALA A 83 0.58 9.99 19.03
C ALA A 83 1.58 8.84 19.09
N ARG A 84 1.45 7.83 18.20
CA ARG A 84 2.39 6.70 18.14
C ARG A 84 3.73 7.12 17.58
N LEU A 85 3.75 7.94 16.54
CA LEU A 85 4.99 8.49 15.99
C LEU A 85 5.72 9.31 17.06
N MET A 86 5.01 10.22 17.73
CA MET A 86 5.54 11.03 18.84
C MET A 86 6.09 10.17 19.99
N ALA A 87 5.42 9.06 20.33
CA ALA A 87 5.92 8.12 21.32
C ALA A 87 7.22 7.40 20.87
N GLN A 88 7.39 7.18 19.56
CA GLN A 88 8.58 6.52 19.00
C GLN A 88 9.79 7.46 18.88
N ILE A 89 9.59 8.70 18.39
CA ILE A 89 10.69 9.63 18.08
C ILE A 89 10.88 10.72 19.15
N GLY A 90 9.92 10.86 20.07
CA GLY A 90 9.89 11.91 21.07
C GLY A 90 9.26 13.21 20.56
N GLN A 91 8.75 14.01 21.50
CA GLN A 91 8.02 15.25 21.17
C GLN A 91 8.86 16.28 20.42
N ILE A 92 10.13 16.48 20.82
CA ILE A 92 11.00 17.48 20.19
C ILE A 92 11.22 17.13 18.71
N GLU A 93 11.55 15.86 18.43
CA GLU A 93 11.79 15.42 17.06
C GLU A 93 10.52 15.43 16.23
N TYR A 94 9.39 15.04 16.82
CA TYR A 94 8.09 15.14 16.15
C TYR A 94 7.77 16.59 15.74
N GLN A 95 7.98 17.58 16.61
CA GLN A 95 7.78 18.98 16.26
C GLN A 95 8.77 19.46 15.18
N ARG A 96 10.04 19.02 15.24
CA ARG A 96 11.05 19.34 14.22
C ARG A 96 10.62 18.83 12.84
N ILE A 97 10.23 17.56 12.74
CA ILE A 97 9.79 16.96 11.48
C ILE A 97 8.51 17.63 10.98
N LYS A 98 7.55 17.89 11.87
CA LYS A 98 6.29 18.55 11.51
C LYS A 98 6.53 19.92 10.87
N LEU A 99 7.41 20.74 11.46
CA LEU A 99 7.77 22.05 10.91
C LEU A 99 8.47 21.92 9.55
N LEU A 100 9.32 20.91 9.35
CA LEU A 100 9.93 20.65 8.05
C LEU A 100 8.88 20.27 7.00
N CYS A 101 7.91 19.41 7.35
CA CYS A 101 6.84 19.05 6.43
C CYS A 101 6.01 20.28 6.00
N GLU A 102 5.65 21.16 6.94
CA GLU A 102 4.90 22.40 6.64
C GLU A 102 5.68 23.39 5.75
N GLN A 103 7.01 23.31 5.75
CA GLN A 103 7.86 24.18 4.94
C GLN A 103 8.10 23.65 3.51
N TYR A 104 8.14 22.32 3.34
CA TYR A 104 8.67 21.69 2.12
C TYR A 104 7.69 20.75 1.39
N VAL A 105 6.52 20.45 1.96
CA VAL A 105 5.46 19.64 1.35
C VAL A 105 4.24 20.51 1.12
#